data_AF-A0AA36HQX2-F1
#
_entry.id   AF-A0AA36HQX2-F1
#
_cell.length_a   1.000
_cell.length_b   1.000
_cell.length_c   1.000
_cell.angle_alpha   90.00
_cell.angle_beta   90.00
_cell.angle_gamma   90.00
#
_symmetry.space_group_name_H-M   'P 1'
#
loop_
_entity.id
_entity.type
_entity.pdbx_description
1 polymer ?
#
loop_
_entity_poly.entity_id
_entity_poly.type
_entity_poly.pdbx_seq_one_letter_code
_entity_poly.pdbx_strand_id
1 'polypeptide(L)'
;MAAPSQEQETGSSGQGYGVTLPYQAGGFPMLLHDPRLHIQVCNLMELQAPKDLECLQLVDVIMADAQDLGKKSPANQREAKKRGKGSRNARQGEESEAVGVGAACGTLGIWALTFKEIMLGLGKLNVGGTFFFRFGWRGRGAQEENWYREAIMRLLGLILVVFDQVFPFKSEMYHQADPCFYVVATGFRRKGYEEASLETRLQEAIVRIIACDAVDDLPQCIETLAEFSTPENHQRIDELLDRVGRVRAIGLSSRHTVEAGGRESPEAQLIISPVPYQLTMQVLRERMECFGKIAYLRRRSHAIGVGADALIQFVQPAHAKMALEAVNDMKVLGGTVIARLAKAA
;
A
#
# COMPACT_ATOMS: atom_id res chain seq x y z
N MET A 1 -11.22 -51.89 23.79
CA MET A 1 -11.04 -51.26 22.47
C MET A 1 -10.92 -49.77 22.72
N ALA A 2 -9.69 -49.25 22.73
CA ALA A 2 -9.43 -47.83 22.91
C ALA A 2 -9.65 -47.11 21.57
N ALA A 3 -10.40 -46.02 21.59
CA ALA A 3 -10.61 -45.18 20.42
C ALA A 3 -9.28 -44.55 19.98
N PRO A 4 -8.99 -44.47 18.68
CA PRO A 4 -7.79 -43.79 18.21
C PRO A 4 -7.93 -42.29 18.49
N SER A 5 -6.99 -41.75 19.25
CA SER A 5 -6.78 -40.32 19.40
C SER A 5 -6.47 -39.73 18.03
N GLN A 6 -7.41 -38.95 17.50
CA GLN A 6 -7.15 -38.05 16.39
C GLN A 6 -6.16 -37.00 16.89
N GLU A 7 -4.87 -37.24 16.68
CA GLU A 7 -3.91 -36.14 16.57
C GLU A 7 -4.39 -35.31 15.38
N GLN A 8 -5.04 -34.18 15.70
CA GLN A 8 -5.19 -33.09 14.74
C GLN A 8 -3.77 -32.77 14.27
N GLU A 9 -3.44 -33.17 13.05
CA GLU A 9 -2.35 -32.58 12.29
C GLU A 9 -2.57 -31.07 12.33
N THR A 10 -1.85 -30.39 13.23
CA THR A 10 -1.68 -28.96 13.17
C THR A 10 -0.93 -28.71 11.87
N GLY A 11 -1.70 -28.49 10.80
CA GLY A 11 -1.17 -28.17 9.48
C GLY A 11 -0.07 -27.13 9.63
N SER A 12 1.03 -27.35 8.92
CA SER A 12 2.24 -26.52 8.98
C SER A 12 1.85 -25.06 9.15
N SER A 13 2.19 -24.46 10.29
CA SER A 13 1.81 -23.09 10.60
C SER A 13 2.38 -22.19 9.51
N GLY A 14 1.53 -21.75 8.58
CA GLY A 14 1.98 -21.02 7.40
C GLY A 14 2.78 -19.79 7.81
N GLN A 15 3.94 -19.58 7.18
CA GLN A 15 4.83 -18.46 7.48
C GLN A 15 4.64 -17.35 6.45
N GLY A 16 4.62 -16.11 6.94
CA GLY A 16 4.55 -14.91 6.13
C GLY A 16 5.84 -14.11 6.25
N TYR A 17 6.22 -13.45 5.16
CA TYR A 17 7.33 -12.52 5.15
C TYR A 17 6.96 -11.27 4.37
N GLY A 18 7.32 -10.10 4.89
CA GLY A 18 7.11 -8.83 4.21
C GLY A 18 8.40 -8.05 4.13
N VAL A 19 8.56 -7.28 3.08
CA VAL A 19 9.68 -6.35 2.94
C VAL A 19 9.13 -4.99 2.58
N THR A 20 9.64 -3.96 3.25
CA THR A 20 9.29 -2.58 2.96
C THR A 20 10.50 -1.68 3.18
N LEU A 21 10.44 -0.49 2.59
CA LEU A 21 11.46 0.53 2.78
C LEU A 21 11.44 1.08 4.22
N PRO A 22 12.52 1.71 4.70
CA PRO A 22 12.46 2.52 5.91
C PRO A 22 11.41 3.63 5.78
N TYR A 23 10.79 4.02 6.89
CA TYR A 23 9.77 5.09 6.89
C TYR A 23 10.30 6.40 6.27
N GLN A 24 11.57 6.71 6.52
CA GLN A 24 12.23 7.90 5.96
C GLN A 24 12.38 7.84 4.43
N ALA A 25 12.39 6.62 3.88
CA ALA A 25 12.51 6.30 2.46
C ALA A 25 11.16 6.10 1.75
N GLY A 26 10.05 6.29 2.46
CA GLY A 26 8.71 6.10 1.91
C GLY A 26 8.09 4.74 2.14
N GLY A 27 8.69 3.90 2.99
CA GLY A 27 8.01 2.70 3.47
C GLY A 27 6.89 3.02 4.45
N PHE A 28 5.89 2.13 4.50
CA PHE A 28 4.73 2.27 5.37
C PHE A 28 4.88 1.37 6.59
N PRO A 29 4.46 1.83 7.78
CA PRO A 29 4.32 0.92 8.91
C PRO A 29 3.25 -0.11 8.58
N MET A 30 3.65 -1.36 8.40
CA MET A 30 2.70 -2.46 8.29
C MET A 30 2.01 -2.65 9.63
N LEU A 31 0.72 -2.30 9.71
CA LEU A 31 -0.09 -2.38 10.94
C LEU A 31 -0.60 -3.81 11.22
N LEU A 32 0.09 -4.83 10.70
CA LEU A 32 -0.30 -6.22 10.86
C LEU A 32 0.51 -6.85 12.00
N HIS A 33 -0.19 -7.22 13.08
CA HIS A 33 0.39 -7.92 14.22
C HIS A 33 0.01 -9.40 14.15
N ASP A 34 0.75 -10.18 13.37
CA ASP A 34 0.65 -11.64 13.35
C ASP A 34 2.03 -12.24 13.66
N PRO A 35 2.18 -13.12 14.68
CA PRO A 35 3.47 -13.69 15.05
C PRO A 35 4.11 -14.56 13.96
N ARG A 36 3.33 -14.96 12.94
CA ARG A 36 3.80 -15.74 11.79
C ARG A 36 4.28 -14.86 10.64
N LEU A 37 4.07 -13.55 10.72
CA LEU A 37 4.51 -12.60 9.70
C LEU A 37 5.74 -11.83 10.20
N HIS A 38 6.86 -12.01 9.52
CA HIS A 38 8.07 -11.23 9.78
C HIS A 38 8.21 -10.11 8.75
N ILE A 39 8.52 -8.89 9.20
CA ILE A 39 8.72 -7.72 8.32
C ILE A 39 10.16 -7.24 8.40
N GLN A 40 10.87 -7.29 7.27
CA GLN A 40 12.19 -6.67 7.14
C GLN A 40 12.05 -5.24 6.60
N VAL A 41 12.61 -4.29 7.33
CA VAL A 41 12.65 -2.88 6.95
C VAL A 41 14.07 -2.54 6.48
N CYS A 42 14.27 -2.38 5.18
CA CYS A 42 15.60 -2.18 4.61
C CYS A 42 15.57 -1.42 3.27
N ASN A 43 16.72 -0.91 2.82
CA ASN A 43 16.84 -0.37 1.47
C ASN A 43 16.82 -1.53 0.46
N LEU A 44 15.67 -1.74 -0.17
CA LEU A 44 15.45 -2.83 -1.14
C LEU A 44 16.46 -2.85 -2.29
N MET A 45 17.02 -1.69 -2.65
CA MET A 45 17.97 -1.57 -3.75
C MET A 45 19.39 -2.04 -3.39
N GLU A 46 19.72 -2.15 -2.10
CA GLU A 46 21.00 -2.67 -1.63
C GLU A 46 21.07 -4.20 -1.68
N LEU A 47 19.92 -4.86 -1.51
CA LEU A 47 19.80 -6.31 -1.64
C LEU A 47 20.09 -6.69 -3.09
N GLN A 48 20.99 -7.64 -3.36
CA GLN A 48 21.32 -8.05 -4.72
C GLN A 48 20.50 -9.26 -5.17
N ALA A 49 20.21 -10.17 -4.25
CA ALA A 49 19.51 -11.42 -4.54
C ALA A 49 18.55 -11.81 -3.40
N PRO A 50 17.60 -12.73 -3.64
CA PRO A 50 16.67 -13.20 -2.61
C PRO A 50 17.37 -13.73 -1.36
N LYS A 51 18.57 -14.31 -1.49
CA LYS A 51 19.37 -14.81 -0.36
C LYS A 51 19.84 -13.73 0.62
N ASP A 52 19.80 -12.45 0.22
CA ASP A 52 20.19 -11.32 1.07
C ASP A 52 19.05 -10.90 2.02
N LEU A 53 17.84 -11.46 1.84
CA LEU A 53 16.74 -11.31 2.79
C LEU A 53 17.04 -12.07 4.09
N GLU A 54 16.60 -11.51 5.22
CA GLU A 54 16.74 -12.16 6.53
C GLU A 54 15.90 -13.46 6.63
N CYS A 55 14.97 -13.65 5.69
CA CYS A 55 14.21 -14.88 5.53
C CYS A 55 15.09 -16.03 5.02
N LEU A 56 15.58 -16.88 5.93
CA LEU A 56 16.43 -18.02 5.54
C LEU A 56 15.68 -19.11 4.78
N GLN A 57 14.40 -19.31 5.11
CA GLN A 57 13.56 -20.36 4.53
C GLN A 57 12.63 -19.80 3.44
N LEU A 58 12.04 -20.70 2.67
CA LEU A 58 10.91 -20.34 1.81
C LEU A 58 9.64 -20.19 2.67
N VAL A 59 8.76 -19.28 2.28
CA VAL A 59 7.55 -18.91 3.04
C VAL A 59 6.30 -19.04 2.18
N ASP A 60 5.15 -19.12 2.84
CA ASP A 60 3.87 -19.36 2.17
C ASP A 60 3.22 -18.06 1.69
N VAL A 61 3.53 -16.95 2.34
CA VAL A 61 3.00 -15.63 2.01
C VAL A 61 4.13 -14.61 1.93
N ILE A 62 4.20 -13.86 0.83
CA ILE A 62 5.06 -12.68 0.71
C ILE A 62 4.21 -11.42 0.53
N MET A 63 4.51 -10.37 1.29
CA MET A 63 3.91 -9.04 1.14
C MET A 63 4.94 -7.98 0.74
N ALA A 64 4.69 -7.32 -0.37
CA ALA A 64 5.47 -6.22 -0.91
C ALA A 64 4.64 -4.93 -0.93
N ASP A 65 5.11 -3.90 -0.23
CA ASP A 65 4.45 -2.58 -0.17
C ASP A 65 5.52 -1.48 -0.12
N ALA A 66 6.32 -1.40 -1.17
CA ALA A 66 7.21 -0.27 -1.39
C ALA A 66 6.48 0.84 -2.17
N GLN A 67 6.76 2.07 -1.76
CA GLN A 67 6.47 3.24 -2.57
C GLN A 67 7.75 4.04 -2.76
N ASP A 68 8.03 4.41 -4.01
CA ASP A 68 8.98 5.47 -4.29
C ASP A 68 8.29 6.82 -4.10
N LEU A 69 8.47 7.42 -2.92
CA LEU A 69 8.06 8.81 -2.71
C LEU A 69 9.05 9.79 -3.37
N GLY A 70 10.12 9.28 -3.98
CA GLY A 70 11.20 10.03 -4.60
C GLY A 70 11.84 11.05 -3.67
N LYS A 71 12.42 12.09 -4.26
CA LYS A 71 12.94 13.28 -3.54
C LYS A 71 11.84 14.07 -2.77
N LYS A 72 10.57 13.65 -2.83
CA LYS A 72 9.41 14.38 -2.30
C LYS A 72 8.90 13.83 -0.96
N SER A 73 9.70 13.08 -0.19
CA SER A 73 9.31 12.72 1.18
C SER A 73 8.95 13.97 1.99
N PRO A 74 7.98 13.90 2.93
CA PRO A 74 7.63 15.04 3.79
C PRO A 74 8.82 15.61 4.57
N ALA A 75 9.82 14.77 4.87
CA ALA A 75 11.08 15.19 5.48
C ALA A 75 11.88 16.10 4.53
N ASN A 76 12.06 15.69 3.27
CA ASN A 76 12.78 16.46 2.26
C ASN A 76 12.05 17.76 1.90
N GLN A 77 10.71 17.76 1.90
CA GLN A 77 9.91 18.98 1.68
C GLN A 77 10.01 19.98 2.84
N ARG A 78 10.10 19.50 4.10
CA ARG A 78 10.32 20.35 5.28
C ARG A 78 11.71 20.99 5.26
N GLU A 79 12.74 20.27 4.83
CA GLU A 79 14.09 20.80 4.68
C GLU A 79 14.21 21.79 3.50
N ALA A 80 13.61 21.48 2.35
CA ALA A 80 13.57 22.39 1.21
C ALA A 80 12.87 23.73 1.56
N LYS A 81 11.78 23.68 2.35
CA LYS A 81 11.11 24.90 2.86
C LYS A 81 11.96 25.69 3.85
N LYS A 82 12.83 25.05 4.64
CA LYS A 82 13.78 25.75 5.53
C LYS A 82 14.91 26.42 4.74
N ARG A 83 15.41 25.79 3.68
CA ARG A 83 16.48 26.33 2.82
C ARG A 83 16.00 27.45 1.86
N GLY A 84 14.72 27.49 1.52
CA GLY A 84 14.14 28.45 0.58
C GLY A 84 14.02 29.91 1.02
N LYS A 85 14.45 30.29 2.24
CA LYS A 85 14.36 31.68 2.73
C LYS A 85 15.66 32.49 2.72
N GLY A 86 16.78 31.94 2.27
CA GLY A 86 17.97 32.75 2.12
C GLY A 86 19.20 31.97 1.72
N SER A 87 19.37 31.71 0.42
CA SER A 87 20.69 31.70 -0.20
C SER A 87 20.53 31.52 -1.71
N ARG A 88 20.88 32.54 -2.49
CA ARG A 88 21.06 32.44 -3.95
C ARG A 88 22.45 31.93 -4.34
N ASN A 89 23.30 31.54 -3.38
CA ASN A 89 24.68 31.13 -3.61
C ASN A 89 25.06 29.88 -2.80
N ALA A 90 24.27 28.81 -2.85
CA ALA A 90 24.71 27.50 -2.36
C ALA A 90 25.36 26.72 -3.51
N ARG A 91 26.70 26.81 -3.58
CA ARG A 91 27.56 25.86 -4.28
C ARG A 91 27.24 24.43 -3.82
N GLN A 92 27.46 23.48 -4.73
CA GLN A 92 27.62 22.05 -4.48
C GLN A 92 28.23 21.79 -3.09
N GLY A 93 27.49 21.11 -2.22
CA GLY A 93 27.93 20.81 -0.87
C GLY A 93 26.87 20.02 -0.12
N GLU A 94 27.23 18.77 0.18
CA GLU A 94 26.47 17.72 0.87
C GLU A 94 25.33 17.10 0.05
N GLU A 95 25.72 16.05 -0.66
CA GLU A 95 24.90 14.86 -0.91
C GLU A 95 24.19 14.48 0.40
N SER A 96 22.99 15.02 0.61
CA SER A 96 22.00 14.30 1.38
C SER A 96 21.87 12.96 0.67
N GLU A 97 22.35 11.87 1.29
CA GLU A 97 22.14 10.50 0.84
C GLU A 97 20.72 10.42 0.31
N ALA A 98 20.58 10.34 -1.01
CA ALA A 98 19.30 10.50 -1.65
C ALA A 98 18.50 9.25 -1.32
N VAL A 99 17.74 9.30 -0.22
CA VAL A 99 16.91 8.20 0.24
C VAL A 99 15.86 7.94 -0.84
N GLY A 100 16.09 6.91 -1.65
CA GLY A 100 15.31 6.60 -2.85
C GLY A 100 16.09 5.69 -3.81
N VAL A 101 15.46 5.35 -4.93
CA VAL A 101 15.89 4.27 -5.84
C VAL A 101 17.13 4.64 -6.67
N GLY A 102 17.49 5.93 -6.75
CA GLY A 102 18.59 6.41 -7.59
C GLY A 102 18.34 6.28 -9.10
N ALA A 103 17.09 6.14 -9.55
CA ALA A 103 16.75 6.06 -10.98
C ALA A 103 17.05 7.38 -11.71
N ALA A 104 17.58 7.27 -12.93
CA ALA A 104 17.88 8.41 -13.80
C ALA A 104 16.60 9.20 -14.13
N CYS A 105 15.52 8.48 -14.48
CA CYS A 105 14.16 9.02 -14.51
C CYS A 105 13.41 8.74 -13.21
N GLY A 106 13.08 9.79 -12.44
CA GLY A 106 12.39 9.64 -11.15
C GLY A 106 11.03 8.95 -11.22
N THR A 107 10.32 9.02 -12.35
CA THR A 107 9.04 8.30 -12.56
C THR A 107 9.24 6.79 -12.68
N LEU A 108 10.42 6.34 -13.08
CA LEU A 108 10.76 4.92 -13.25
C LEU A 108 11.25 4.27 -11.96
N GLY A 109 11.56 5.03 -10.92
CA GLY A 109 12.01 4.49 -9.64
C GLY A 109 10.99 3.56 -8.99
N ILE A 110 9.69 3.90 -9.03
CA ILE A 110 8.63 3.00 -8.55
C ILE A 110 8.56 1.68 -9.34
N TRP A 111 8.85 1.71 -10.64
CA TRP A 111 8.90 0.51 -11.47
C TRP A 111 10.09 -0.37 -11.09
N ALA A 112 11.27 0.23 -10.88
CA ALA A 112 12.44 -0.53 -10.45
C ALA A 112 12.22 -1.17 -9.07
N LEU A 113 11.61 -0.46 -8.11
CA LEU A 113 11.22 -1.04 -6.82
C LEU A 113 10.23 -2.18 -6.97
N THR A 114 9.16 -1.98 -7.75
CA THR A 114 8.14 -3.01 -7.96
C THR A 114 8.79 -4.29 -8.50
N PHE A 115 9.67 -4.17 -9.50
CA PHE A 115 10.41 -5.32 -10.04
C PHE A 115 11.35 -5.93 -9.01
N LYS A 116 11.99 -5.10 -8.17
CA LYS A 116 12.87 -5.57 -7.09
C LYS A 116 12.10 -6.39 -6.07
N GLU A 117 10.95 -5.92 -5.63
CA GLU A 117 10.07 -6.62 -4.70
C GLU A 117 9.57 -7.94 -5.28
N ILE A 118 9.17 -7.96 -6.57
CA ILE A 118 8.79 -9.19 -7.26
C ILE A 118 9.96 -10.17 -7.29
N MET A 119 11.15 -9.73 -7.69
CA MET A 119 12.33 -10.59 -7.78
C MET A 119 12.68 -11.22 -6.42
N LEU A 120 12.76 -10.39 -5.38
CA LEU A 120 13.07 -10.83 -4.01
C LEU A 120 11.97 -11.74 -3.46
N GLY A 121 10.71 -11.36 -3.65
CA GLY A 121 9.55 -12.07 -3.14
C GLY A 121 9.35 -13.43 -3.76
N LEU A 122 9.38 -13.53 -5.09
CA LEU A 122 9.23 -14.81 -5.79
C LEU A 122 10.37 -15.78 -5.46
N GLY A 123 11.60 -15.26 -5.30
CA GLY A 123 12.75 -16.08 -4.91
C GLY A 123 12.55 -16.80 -3.57
N LYS A 124 11.77 -16.22 -2.64
CA LYS A 124 11.49 -16.77 -1.30
C LYS A 124 10.12 -17.45 -1.14
N LEU A 125 9.32 -17.54 -2.20
CA LEU A 125 7.96 -18.08 -2.08
C LEU A 125 7.92 -19.61 -2.25
N ASN A 126 7.20 -20.31 -1.38
CA ASN A 126 6.93 -21.74 -1.47
C ASN A 126 6.05 -22.07 -2.69
N VAL A 127 6.14 -23.31 -3.16
CA VAL A 127 5.20 -23.85 -4.16
C VAL A 127 3.77 -23.72 -3.62
N GLY A 128 2.86 -23.20 -4.41
CA GLY A 128 1.48 -22.93 -3.99
C GLY A 128 1.29 -21.67 -3.17
N GLY A 129 2.36 -20.97 -2.81
CA GLY A 129 2.33 -19.76 -1.98
C GLY A 129 1.61 -18.57 -2.62
N THR A 130 1.42 -17.53 -1.82
CA THR A 130 0.72 -16.30 -2.18
C THR A 130 1.66 -15.09 -2.14
N PHE A 131 1.61 -14.27 -3.18
CA PHE A 131 2.34 -13.01 -3.27
C PHE A 131 1.35 -11.84 -3.37
N PHE A 132 1.60 -10.82 -2.55
CA PHE A 132 0.87 -9.57 -2.55
C PHE A 132 1.85 -8.47 -2.91
N PHE A 133 1.51 -7.65 -3.90
CA PHE A 133 2.26 -6.43 -4.15
C PHE A 133 1.36 -5.27 -4.49
N ARG A 134 1.78 -4.08 -4.09
CA ARG A 134 1.07 -2.85 -4.42
C ARG A 134 1.33 -2.45 -5.86
N PHE A 135 0.28 -2.02 -6.54
CA PHE A 135 0.37 -1.54 -7.92
C PHE A 135 -0.55 -0.34 -8.17
N GLY A 136 -0.28 0.40 -9.25
CA GLY A 136 -1.05 1.57 -9.66
C GLY A 136 -1.76 1.33 -11.00
N TRP A 137 -3.00 1.82 -11.13
CA TRP A 137 -3.71 1.88 -12.39
C TRP A 137 -4.40 3.24 -12.56
N ARG A 138 -4.01 3.98 -13.61
CA ARG A 138 -4.51 5.34 -13.86
C ARG A 138 -5.89 5.37 -14.52
N GLY A 139 -6.33 4.25 -15.10
CA GLY A 139 -7.60 4.13 -15.82
C GLY A 139 -7.43 4.18 -17.34
N ARG A 140 -8.48 3.82 -18.08
CA ARG A 140 -8.54 3.90 -19.55
C ARG A 140 -8.89 5.32 -20.02
N GLY A 141 -8.58 5.61 -21.30
CA GLY A 141 -9.07 6.80 -22.02
C GLY A 141 -7.99 7.86 -22.25
N ALA A 142 -8.35 9.15 -22.13
CA ALA A 142 -7.45 10.26 -22.48
C ALA A 142 -6.17 10.38 -21.63
N GLN A 143 -6.05 9.58 -20.57
CA GLN A 143 -4.90 9.52 -19.67
C GLN A 143 -4.12 8.20 -19.80
N GLU A 144 -4.51 7.34 -20.73
CA GLU A 144 -3.83 6.07 -20.97
C GLU A 144 -2.62 6.29 -21.88
N GLU A 145 -1.44 6.13 -21.31
CA GLU A 145 -0.18 6.25 -22.02
C GLU A 145 0.24 4.88 -22.57
N ASN A 146 0.58 4.80 -23.86
CA ASN A 146 0.89 3.53 -24.52
C ASN A 146 2.04 2.77 -23.84
N TRP A 147 3.12 3.46 -23.48
CA TRP A 147 4.26 2.88 -22.78
C TRP A 147 3.86 2.24 -21.46
N TYR A 148 2.95 2.89 -20.72
CA TYR A 148 2.49 2.43 -19.42
C TYR A 148 1.62 1.19 -19.56
N ARG A 149 0.71 1.18 -20.54
CA ARG A 149 -0.14 0.03 -20.83
C ARG A 149 0.70 -1.18 -21.24
N GLU A 150 1.65 -0.99 -22.14
CA GLU A 150 2.54 -2.06 -22.60
C GLU A 150 3.37 -2.63 -21.45
N ALA A 151 3.93 -1.77 -20.60
CA ALA A 151 4.70 -2.20 -19.44
C ALA A 151 3.85 -3.01 -18.44
N ILE A 152 2.59 -2.62 -18.24
CA ILE A 152 1.63 -3.37 -17.41
C ILE A 152 1.35 -4.74 -18.00
N MET A 153 1.14 -4.84 -19.32
CA MET A 153 0.84 -6.12 -19.95
C MET A 153 2.00 -7.12 -19.80
N ARG A 154 3.24 -6.65 -19.92
CA ARG A 154 4.44 -7.46 -19.72
C ARG A 154 4.59 -7.89 -18.25
N LEU A 155 4.45 -6.95 -17.32
CA LEU A 155 4.57 -7.22 -15.87
C LEU A 155 3.49 -8.17 -15.37
N LEU A 156 2.21 -7.91 -15.66
CA LEU A 156 1.11 -8.74 -15.16
C LEU A 156 0.98 -10.04 -15.96
N GLY A 157 1.41 -10.07 -17.23
CA GLY A 157 1.51 -11.28 -18.03
C GLY A 157 2.47 -12.28 -17.39
N LEU A 158 3.63 -11.82 -16.92
CA LEU A 158 4.56 -12.62 -16.11
C LEU A 158 3.85 -13.22 -14.89
N ILE A 159 3.16 -12.40 -14.09
CA ILE A 159 2.48 -12.85 -12.88
C ILE A 159 1.41 -13.91 -13.19
N LEU A 160 0.64 -13.75 -14.27
CA LEU A 160 -0.34 -14.76 -14.71
C LEU A 160 0.29 -16.10 -15.11
N VAL A 161 1.55 -16.09 -15.57
CA VAL A 161 2.27 -17.31 -15.98
C VAL A 161 2.91 -18.02 -14.78
N VAL A 162 3.29 -17.31 -13.72
CA VAL A 162 3.89 -17.94 -12.53
C VAL A 162 2.92 -18.23 -11.39
N PHE A 163 1.65 -17.85 -11.51
CA PHE A 163 0.61 -18.16 -10.53
C PHE A 163 -0.61 -18.81 -11.17
N ASP A 164 -1.35 -19.59 -10.38
CA ASP A 164 -2.60 -20.21 -10.82
C ASP A 164 -3.75 -19.19 -10.85
N GLN A 165 -3.81 -18.32 -9.83
CA GLN A 165 -4.86 -17.32 -9.70
C GLN A 165 -4.26 -15.94 -9.41
N VAL A 166 -4.77 -14.93 -10.10
CA VAL A 166 -4.38 -13.53 -9.93
C VAL A 166 -5.64 -12.69 -9.89
N PHE A 167 -5.80 -11.89 -8.84
CA PHE A 167 -6.95 -11.02 -8.69
C PHE A 167 -6.56 -9.69 -8.05
N PRO A 168 -7.30 -8.60 -8.36
CA PRO A 168 -7.06 -7.32 -7.74
C PRO A 168 -7.77 -7.26 -6.38
N PHE A 169 -7.08 -6.75 -5.37
CA PHE A 169 -7.67 -6.35 -4.10
C PHE A 169 -7.59 -4.84 -3.95
N LYS A 170 -8.74 -4.20 -3.72
CA LYS A 170 -8.83 -2.78 -3.43
C LYS A 170 -9.77 -2.59 -2.25
N SER A 171 -9.27 -1.95 -1.19
CA SER A 171 -10.06 -1.75 0.02
C SER A 171 -11.28 -0.88 -0.28
N GLU A 172 -12.42 -1.29 0.26
CA GLU A 172 -13.65 -0.49 0.25
C GLU A 172 -13.62 0.63 1.28
N MET A 173 -12.64 0.68 2.18
CA MET A 173 -12.57 1.73 3.21
C MET A 173 -11.42 2.69 2.94
N TYR A 174 -10.29 2.17 2.45
CA TYR A 174 -9.06 2.92 2.24
C TYR A 174 -8.72 3.01 0.75
N HIS A 175 -8.21 4.17 0.33
CA HIS A 175 -7.73 4.38 -1.04
C HIS A 175 -8.73 4.05 -2.17
N GLN A 176 -10.05 4.01 -1.89
CA GLN A 176 -11.07 3.66 -2.88
C GLN A 176 -10.96 4.47 -4.17
N ALA A 177 -10.74 5.78 -4.10
CA ALA A 177 -10.70 6.64 -5.28
C ALA A 177 -9.28 6.81 -5.87
N ASP A 178 -8.27 6.33 -5.15
CA ASP A 178 -6.88 6.49 -5.54
C ASP A 178 -6.53 5.44 -6.62
N PRO A 179 -5.53 5.67 -7.48
CA PRO A 179 -5.18 4.72 -8.53
C PRO A 179 -4.51 3.44 -8.00
N CYS A 180 -4.15 3.36 -6.71
CA CYS A 180 -3.47 2.20 -6.15
C CYS A 180 -4.41 1.06 -5.75
N PHE A 181 -3.92 -0.17 -5.88
CA PHE A 181 -4.57 -1.40 -5.45
C PHE A 181 -3.49 -2.46 -5.17
N TYR A 182 -3.86 -3.61 -4.64
CA TYR A 182 -2.97 -4.76 -4.49
C TYR A 182 -3.26 -5.80 -5.55
N VAL A 183 -2.21 -6.34 -6.15
CA VAL A 183 -2.29 -7.57 -6.92
C VAL A 183 -2.09 -8.72 -5.94
N VAL A 184 -3.06 -9.63 -5.90
CA VAL A 184 -2.99 -10.86 -5.09
C VAL A 184 -2.83 -12.04 -6.04
N ALA A 185 -1.70 -12.72 -5.95
CA ALA A 185 -1.37 -13.86 -6.81
C ALA A 185 -1.14 -15.10 -5.94
N THR A 186 -1.87 -16.18 -6.19
CA THR A 186 -1.81 -17.42 -5.39
C THR A 186 -1.64 -18.66 -6.26
N GLY A 187 -1.09 -19.72 -5.69
CA GLY A 187 -0.72 -20.91 -6.44
C GLY A 187 0.61 -20.71 -7.17
N PHE A 188 1.67 -20.29 -6.46
CA PHE A 188 2.98 -20.05 -7.07
C PHE A 188 3.56 -21.31 -7.72
N ARG A 189 3.90 -21.19 -9.01
CA ARG A 189 4.49 -22.25 -9.85
C ARG A 189 6.00 -22.09 -9.93
N ARG A 190 6.71 -22.50 -8.87
CA ARG A 190 8.17 -22.40 -8.76
C ARG A 190 8.93 -22.95 -9.97
N LYS A 191 8.51 -24.10 -10.51
CA LYS A 191 9.12 -24.70 -11.70
C LYS A 191 9.12 -23.73 -12.90
N GLY A 192 8.00 -23.05 -13.15
CA GLY A 192 7.90 -22.07 -14.24
C GLY A 192 8.78 -20.83 -13.99
N TYR A 193 8.94 -20.42 -12.74
CA TYR A 193 9.85 -19.34 -12.35
C TYR A 193 11.32 -19.70 -12.62
N GLU A 194 11.72 -20.92 -12.26
CA GLU A 194 13.09 -21.43 -12.43
C GLU A 194 13.42 -21.69 -13.92
N GLU A 195 12.54 -22.38 -14.65
CA GLU A 195 12.75 -22.70 -16.08
C GLU A 195 12.83 -21.44 -16.94
N ALA A 196 12.05 -20.40 -16.63
CA ALA A 196 12.11 -19.13 -17.35
C ALA A 196 13.28 -18.23 -16.91
N SER A 197 14.08 -18.64 -15.92
CA SER A 197 15.20 -17.86 -15.36
C SER A 197 14.79 -16.45 -14.95
N LEU A 198 13.62 -16.33 -14.29
CA LEU A 198 13.01 -15.03 -14.03
C LEU A 198 13.82 -14.16 -13.07
N GLU A 199 14.57 -14.74 -12.13
CA GLU A 199 15.46 -13.97 -11.25
C GLU A 199 16.43 -13.11 -12.07
N THR A 200 17.15 -13.73 -13.02
CA THR A 200 18.10 -13.06 -13.90
C THR A 200 17.42 -11.99 -14.76
N ARG A 201 16.27 -12.32 -15.38
CA ARG A 201 15.55 -11.38 -16.25
C ARG A 201 15.03 -10.16 -15.50
N LEU A 202 14.52 -10.37 -14.28
CA LEU A 202 14.05 -9.29 -13.41
C LEU A 202 15.23 -8.43 -12.96
N GLN A 203 16.36 -9.03 -12.58
CA GLN A 203 17.57 -8.30 -12.22
C GLN A 203 18.09 -7.43 -13.39
N GLU A 204 18.12 -7.96 -14.61
CA GLU A 204 18.49 -7.20 -15.81
C GLU A 204 17.51 -6.05 -16.08
N ALA A 205 16.21 -6.31 -15.97
CA ALA A 205 15.17 -5.29 -16.11
C ALA A 205 15.37 -4.16 -15.10
N ILE A 206 15.61 -4.48 -13.82
CA ILE A 206 15.85 -3.48 -12.76
C ILE A 206 17.03 -2.58 -13.12
N VAL A 207 18.16 -3.15 -13.53
CA VAL A 207 19.35 -2.37 -13.92
C VAL A 207 19.04 -1.44 -15.09
N ARG A 208 18.32 -1.93 -16.12
CA ARG A 208 17.93 -1.12 -17.27
C ARG A 208 16.96 0.00 -16.90
N ILE A 209 15.97 -0.28 -16.06
CA ILE A 209 14.99 0.71 -15.60
C ILE A 209 15.67 1.84 -14.82
N ILE A 210 16.61 1.52 -13.92
CA ILE A 210 17.35 2.52 -13.14
C ILE A 210 18.16 3.44 -14.06
N ALA A 211 18.80 2.87 -15.08
CA ALA A 211 19.63 3.62 -16.04
C ALA A 211 18.80 4.36 -17.11
N CYS A 212 17.49 4.18 -17.15
CA CYS A 212 16.64 4.72 -18.20
C CYS A 212 16.25 6.18 -17.93
N ASP A 213 16.49 7.04 -18.92
CA ASP A 213 16.24 8.49 -18.86
C ASP A 213 14.81 8.89 -19.27
N ALA A 214 14.11 8.05 -20.03
CA ALA A 214 12.81 8.37 -20.63
C ALA A 214 11.74 7.34 -20.26
N VAL A 215 10.56 7.82 -19.85
CA VAL A 215 9.44 6.92 -19.45
C VAL A 215 8.92 6.08 -20.61
N ASP A 216 8.97 6.62 -21.82
CA ASP A 216 8.50 5.95 -23.04
C ASP A 216 9.34 4.71 -23.39
N ASP A 217 10.58 4.64 -22.87
CA ASP A 217 11.52 3.53 -23.11
C ASP A 217 11.39 2.40 -22.07
N LEU A 218 10.45 2.51 -21.12
CA LEU A 218 10.22 1.47 -20.11
C LEU A 218 9.92 0.10 -20.73
N PRO A 219 9.06 -0.05 -21.75
CA PRO A 219 8.83 -1.35 -22.39
C PRO A 219 10.14 -2.01 -22.85
N GLN A 220 11.03 -1.25 -23.49
CA GLN A 220 12.32 -1.72 -24.00
C GLN A 220 13.25 -2.17 -22.86
N CYS A 221 13.18 -1.51 -21.70
CA CYS A 221 13.92 -1.93 -20.50
C CYS A 221 13.51 -3.33 -20.04
N ILE A 222 12.27 -3.73 -20.31
CA ILE A 222 11.67 -5.01 -19.89
C ILE A 222 11.33 -5.94 -21.07
N GLU A 223 12.05 -5.80 -22.20
CA GLU A 223 11.87 -6.62 -23.41
C GLU A 223 12.01 -8.11 -23.18
N THR A 224 12.81 -8.51 -22.18
CA THR A 224 12.96 -9.91 -21.77
C THR A 224 11.67 -10.52 -21.22
N LEU A 225 10.64 -9.72 -20.94
CA LEU A 225 9.33 -10.15 -20.49
C LEU A 225 8.25 -10.13 -21.58
N ALA A 226 8.60 -9.74 -22.81
CA ALA A 226 7.64 -9.59 -23.91
C ALA A 226 6.90 -10.90 -24.23
N GLU A 227 7.53 -12.07 -24.06
CA GLU A 227 6.91 -13.37 -24.33
C GLU A 227 5.71 -13.69 -23.43
N PHE A 228 5.62 -13.08 -22.24
CA PHE A 228 4.50 -13.26 -21.33
C PHE A 228 3.29 -12.38 -21.69
N SER A 229 3.48 -11.44 -22.62
CA SER A 229 2.49 -10.46 -23.08
C SER A 229 1.63 -11.04 -24.23
N THR A 230 0.98 -12.18 -23.98
CA THR A 230 0.15 -12.88 -24.99
C THR A 230 -1.25 -12.26 -25.09
N PRO A 231 -1.96 -12.41 -26.23
CA PRO A 231 -3.34 -11.91 -26.36
C PRO A 231 -4.30 -12.46 -25.31
N GLU A 232 -4.13 -13.73 -24.91
CA GLU A 232 -4.91 -14.35 -23.84
C GLU A 232 -4.66 -13.66 -22.49
N ASN A 233 -3.38 -13.40 -22.17
CA ASN A 233 -3.03 -12.68 -20.95
C ASN A 233 -3.52 -11.24 -20.99
N HIS A 234 -3.48 -10.56 -22.14
CA HIS A 234 -4.01 -9.20 -22.29
C HIS A 234 -5.49 -9.14 -21.92
N GLN A 235 -6.30 -10.07 -22.41
CA GLN A 235 -7.72 -10.14 -22.07
C GLN A 235 -7.92 -10.28 -20.55
N ARG A 236 -7.19 -11.20 -19.91
CA ARG A 236 -7.29 -11.42 -18.46
C ARG A 236 -6.85 -10.19 -17.65
N ILE A 237 -5.81 -9.50 -18.10
CA ILE A 237 -5.31 -8.28 -17.47
C ILE A 237 -6.31 -7.15 -17.64
N ASP A 238 -6.87 -6.98 -18.83
CA ASP A 238 -7.91 -5.98 -19.11
C ASP A 238 -9.12 -6.18 -18.20
N GLU A 239 -9.58 -7.43 -18.02
CA GLU A 239 -10.67 -7.77 -17.09
C GLU A 239 -10.33 -7.44 -15.62
N LEU A 240 -9.08 -7.69 -15.20
CA LEU A 240 -8.58 -7.35 -13.88
C LEU A 240 -8.59 -5.83 -13.64
N LEU A 241 -8.03 -5.07 -14.59
CA LEU A 241 -7.94 -3.61 -14.51
C LEU A 241 -9.32 -2.93 -14.60
N ASP A 242 -10.26 -3.51 -15.36
CA ASP A 242 -11.64 -3.03 -15.43
C ASP A 242 -12.36 -3.19 -14.09
N ARG A 243 -12.11 -4.27 -13.33
CA ARG A 243 -12.63 -4.42 -11.97
C ARG A 243 -12.10 -3.31 -11.05
N VAL A 244 -10.80 -3.05 -11.10
CA VAL A 244 -10.16 -1.95 -10.33
C VAL A 244 -10.76 -0.60 -10.73
N GLY A 245 -10.95 -0.35 -12.02
CA GLY A 245 -11.55 0.85 -12.57
C GLY A 245 -12.97 1.08 -12.06
N ARG A 246 -13.81 0.04 -12.00
CA ARG A 246 -15.18 0.13 -11.46
C ARG A 246 -15.19 0.49 -9.98
N VAL A 247 -14.38 -0.18 -9.15
CA VAL A 247 -14.28 0.13 -7.71
C VAL A 247 -13.79 1.58 -7.51
N ARG A 248 -12.82 2.01 -8.33
CA ARG A 248 -12.32 3.38 -8.30
C ARG A 248 -13.38 4.40 -8.70
N ALA A 249 -14.17 4.12 -9.74
CA ALA A 249 -15.27 4.98 -10.18
C ALA A 249 -16.31 5.14 -9.07
N ILE A 250 -16.69 4.04 -8.39
CA ILE A 250 -17.57 4.09 -7.22
C ILE A 250 -16.97 4.99 -6.13
N GLY A 251 -15.69 4.78 -5.79
CA GLY A 251 -14.99 5.60 -4.80
C GLY A 251 -14.94 7.10 -5.14
N LEU A 252 -14.71 7.44 -6.41
CA LEU A 252 -14.72 8.83 -6.91
C LEU A 252 -16.13 9.43 -6.82
N SER A 253 -17.15 8.72 -7.30
CA SER A 253 -18.55 9.15 -7.23
C SER A 253 -18.99 9.35 -5.78
N SER A 254 -18.65 8.43 -4.88
CA SER A 254 -18.92 8.59 -3.44
C SER A 254 -18.22 9.82 -2.87
N ARG A 255 -16.98 10.14 -3.26
CA ARG A 255 -16.33 11.39 -2.84
C ARG A 255 -17.05 12.64 -3.37
N HIS A 256 -17.52 12.63 -4.61
CA HIS A 256 -18.23 13.77 -5.20
C HIS A 256 -19.60 14.02 -4.57
N THR A 257 -20.40 12.98 -4.30
CA THR A 257 -21.69 13.11 -3.59
C THR A 257 -21.51 13.70 -2.19
N VAL A 258 -20.36 13.42 -1.58
CA VAL A 258 -19.99 13.88 -0.25
C VAL A 258 -19.54 15.34 -0.26
N GLU A 259 -18.71 15.72 -1.23
CA GLU A 259 -18.20 17.09 -1.39
C GLU A 259 -19.32 18.07 -1.79
N ALA A 260 -20.37 17.58 -2.43
CA ALA A 260 -21.59 18.32 -2.73
C ALA A 260 -22.50 18.58 -1.49
N GLY A 261 -22.00 18.35 -0.27
CA GLY A 261 -22.74 18.64 0.96
C GLY A 261 -23.76 17.56 1.33
N GLY A 262 -23.34 16.29 1.30
CA GLY A 262 -24.16 15.18 1.77
C GLY A 262 -24.86 15.52 3.09
N ARG A 263 -26.18 15.29 3.16
CA ARG A 263 -27.01 15.63 4.32
C ARG A 263 -26.35 15.11 5.60
N GLU A 264 -26.28 15.96 6.63
CA GLU A 264 -25.81 15.55 7.96
C GLU A 264 -26.63 14.33 8.42
N SER A 265 -25.97 13.17 8.49
CA SER A 265 -26.58 11.96 9.03
C SER A 265 -26.17 11.84 10.49
N PRO A 266 -27.14 11.75 11.44
CA PRO A 266 -26.85 11.48 12.85
C PRO A 266 -26.03 10.20 13.03
N GLU A 267 -26.26 9.18 12.20
CA GLU A 267 -25.54 7.90 12.27
C GLU A 267 -24.06 8.02 11.88
N ALA A 268 -23.69 9.10 11.19
CA ALA A 268 -22.30 9.41 10.85
C ALA A 268 -21.62 10.33 11.88
N GLN A 269 -22.28 10.62 13.01
CA GLN A 269 -21.70 11.41 14.11
C GLN A 269 -21.14 10.51 15.19
N LEU A 270 -19.87 10.74 15.55
CA LEU A 270 -19.20 10.14 16.69
C LEU A 270 -18.98 11.20 17.76
N ILE A 271 -19.43 10.90 18.99
CA ILE A 271 -19.23 11.74 20.17
C ILE A 271 -18.20 11.07 21.07
N ILE A 272 -17.11 11.77 21.36
CA ILE A 272 -16.03 11.31 22.23
C ILE A 272 -16.12 12.06 23.56
N SER A 273 -16.13 11.30 24.66
CA SER A 273 -16.23 11.83 26.01
C SER A 273 -15.59 10.88 27.05
N PRO A 274 -14.83 11.39 28.04
CA PRO A 274 -14.28 12.74 28.10
C PRO A 274 -13.14 12.92 27.08
N VAL A 275 -12.87 14.16 26.66
CA VAL A 275 -11.70 14.54 25.86
C VAL A 275 -10.61 15.10 26.78
N PRO A 276 -9.51 14.34 27.02
CA PRO A 276 -8.40 14.81 27.85
C PRO A 276 -7.73 16.06 27.29
N TYR A 277 -7.04 16.82 28.14
CA TYR A 277 -6.36 18.05 27.71
C TYR A 277 -5.31 17.79 26.63
N GLN A 278 -4.57 16.69 26.73
CA GLN A 278 -3.58 16.27 25.74
C GLN A 278 -4.18 15.91 24.37
N LEU A 279 -5.48 15.65 24.30
CA LEU A 279 -6.18 15.27 23.08
C LEU A 279 -6.70 16.54 22.38
N THR A 280 -5.80 17.20 21.64
CA THR A 280 -6.15 18.40 20.87
C THR A 280 -7.05 18.05 19.67
N MET A 281 -7.75 19.04 19.11
CA MET A 281 -8.58 18.81 17.92
C MET A 281 -7.77 18.36 16.71
N GLN A 282 -6.52 18.80 16.61
CA GLN A 282 -5.59 18.35 15.59
C GLN A 282 -5.22 16.88 15.78
N VAL A 283 -4.84 16.47 17.00
CA VAL A 283 -4.53 15.06 17.31
C VAL A 283 -5.74 14.16 17.08
N LEU A 284 -6.94 14.62 17.46
CA LEU A 284 -8.19 13.91 17.17
C LEU A 284 -8.39 13.73 15.67
N ARG A 285 -8.19 14.77 14.86
CA ARG A 285 -8.31 14.69 13.40
C ARG A 285 -7.31 13.69 12.82
N GLU A 286 -6.03 13.82 13.15
CA GLU A 286 -4.95 12.95 12.65
C GLU A 286 -5.20 11.47 13.00
N ARG A 287 -5.71 11.20 14.21
CA ARG A 287 -6.02 9.81 14.63
C ARG A 287 -7.31 9.27 14.05
N MET A 288 -8.27 10.13 13.72
CA MET A 288 -9.60 9.69 13.29
C MET A 288 -9.77 9.68 11.77
N GLU A 289 -8.94 10.44 11.04
CA GLU A 289 -9.02 10.53 9.57
C GLU A 289 -8.65 9.22 8.86
N CYS A 290 -7.91 8.33 9.53
CA CYS A 290 -7.68 6.98 9.01
C CYS A 290 -9.00 6.19 8.90
N PHE A 291 -9.95 6.37 9.82
CA PHE A 291 -11.23 5.64 9.75
C PHE A 291 -12.21 6.22 8.71
N GLY A 292 -11.91 7.37 8.13
CA GLY A 292 -12.67 7.95 7.03
C GLY A 292 -12.61 9.47 6.98
N LYS A 293 -13.16 10.03 5.90
CA LYS A 293 -13.20 11.49 5.71
C LYS A 293 -14.08 12.14 6.77
N ILE A 294 -13.51 13.10 7.49
CA ILE A 294 -14.18 13.91 8.51
C ILE A 294 -14.75 15.16 7.82
N ALA A 295 -16.08 15.29 7.80
CA ALA A 295 -16.76 16.47 7.27
C ALA A 295 -16.49 17.70 8.15
N TYR A 296 -16.69 17.54 9.46
CA TYR A 296 -16.27 18.55 10.43
C TYR A 296 -16.00 17.94 11.80
N LEU A 297 -15.31 18.70 12.62
CA LEU A 297 -14.88 18.31 13.95
C LEU A 297 -15.07 19.50 14.88
N ARG A 298 -15.82 19.33 15.98
CA ARG A 298 -16.12 20.38 16.95
C ARG A 298 -15.81 19.93 18.37
N ARG A 299 -15.26 20.85 19.18
CA ARG A 299 -15.11 20.66 20.63
C ARG A 299 -16.26 21.34 21.34
N ARG A 300 -16.87 20.67 22.30
CA ARG A 300 -17.85 21.24 23.22
C ARG A 300 -17.27 21.25 24.62
N SER A 301 -16.94 22.42 25.13
CA SER A 301 -16.52 22.59 26.51
C SER A 301 -17.74 22.54 27.42
N HIS A 302 -17.64 21.82 28.54
CA HIS A 302 -18.65 21.84 29.59
C HIS A 302 -18.29 22.87 30.66
N ALA A 303 -19.18 23.05 31.64
CA ALA A 303 -18.90 23.89 32.80
C ALA A 303 -17.59 23.48 33.50
N ILE A 304 -16.96 24.45 34.18
CA ILE A 304 -15.65 24.31 34.83
C ILE A 304 -15.63 23.03 35.69
N GLY A 305 -14.70 22.11 35.38
CA GLY A 305 -14.51 20.85 36.10
C GLY A 305 -15.15 19.60 35.49
N VAL A 306 -16.03 19.74 34.48
CA VAL A 306 -16.77 18.61 33.87
C VAL A 306 -16.05 18.01 32.63
N GLY A 307 -15.04 18.69 32.12
CA GLY A 307 -14.26 18.26 30.95
C GLY A 307 -14.81 18.80 29.62
N ALA A 308 -14.50 18.12 28.52
CA ALA A 308 -14.96 18.51 27.18
C ALA A 308 -15.36 17.27 26.38
N ASP A 309 -16.27 17.45 25.43
CA ASP A 309 -16.61 16.46 24.42
C ASP A 309 -16.05 16.89 23.06
N ALA A 310 -15.81 15.92 22.19
CA ALA A 310 -15.58 16.16 20.77
C ALA A 310 -16.67 15.47 19.95
N LEU A 311 -17.24 16.21 19.02
CA LEU A 311 -18.15 15.68 18.01
C LEU A 311 -17.41 15.63 16.68
N ILE A 312 -17.35 14.43 16.11
CA ILE A 312 -16.77 14.16 14.80
C ILE A 312 -17.91 13.78 13.87
N GLN A 313 -18.15 14.61 12.86
CA GLN A 313 -19.03 14.24 11.76
C GLN A 313 -18.18 13.56 10.69
N PHE A 314 -18.36 12.25 10.56
CA PHE A 314 -17.88 11.56 9.38
C PHE A 314 -18.81 11.79 8.22
N VAL A 315 -18.24 11.59 7.05
CA VAL A 315 -18.96 11.62 5.79
C VAL A 315 -19.94 10.44 5.65
N GLN A 316 -19.58 9.26 6.18
CA GLN A 316 -20.38 8.04 6.06
C GLN A 316 -20.63 7.43 7.46
N PRO A 317 -21.81 6.83 7.70
CA PRO A 317 -22.09 6.11 8.95
C PRO A 317 -21.11 4.97 9.23
N ALA A 318 -20.66 4.26 8.20
CA ALA A 318 -19.71 3.17 8.32
C ALA A 318 -18.37 3.62 8.93
N HIS A 319 -17.87 4.81 8.56
CA HIS A 319 -16.65 5.39 9.13
C HIS A 319 -16.81 5.70 10.62
N ALA A 320 -17.97 6.25 11.02
CA ALA A 320 -18.27 6.51 12.43
C ALA A 320 -18.34 5.21 13.25
N LYS A 321 -18.89 4.13 12.68
CA LYS A 321 -18.94 2.81 13.32
C LYS A 321 -17.55 2.19 13.49
N MET A 322 -16.69 2.23 12.48
CA MET A 322 -15.30 1.75 12.62
C MET A 322 -14.53 2.56 13.67
N ALA A 323 -14.67 3.88 13.64
CA ALA A 323 -14.02 4.74 14.62
C ALA A 323 -14.53 4.48 16.04
N LEU A 324 -15.83 4.15 16.21
CA LEU A 324 -16.40 3.73 17.49
C LEU A 324 -15.71 2.47 18.02
N GLU A 325 -15.62 1.42 17.19
CA GLU A 325 -14.98 0.15 17.53
C GLU A 325 -13.50 0.37 17.89
N ALA A 326 -12.77 1.17 17.10
CA ALA A 326 -11.37 1.48 17.38
C ALA A 326 -11.18 2.25 18.70
N VAL A 327 -12.04 3.22 19.02
CA VAL A 327 -11.92 3.98 20.27
C VAL A 327 -12.31 3.12 21.48
N ASN A 328 -13.40 2.36 21.39
CA ASN A 328 -13.92 1.63 22.54
C ASN A 328 -13.21 0.30 22.78
N ASP A 329 -12.87 -0.44 21.73
CA ASP A 329 -12.35 -1.80 21.86
C ASP A 329 -10.82 -1.78 21.81
N MET A 330 -10.26 -1.03 20.86
CA MET A 330 -8.80 -0.96 20.67
C MET A 330 -8.13 0.16 21.48
N LYS A 331 -8.93 1.02 22.13
CA LYS A 331 -8.44 2.14 22.97
C LYS A 331 -7.46 3.08 22.27
N VAL A 332 -7.66 3.35 20.97
CA VAL A 332 -6.75 4.19 20.14
C VAL A 332 -6.59 5.64 20.64
N LEU A 333 -7.46 6.12 21.53
CA LEU A 333 -7.40 7.44 22.17
C LEU A 333 -7.04 7.39 23.66
N GLY A 334 -6.70 6.21 24.19
CA GLY A 334 -6.40 5.98 25.61
C GLY A 334 -7.56 5.32 26.36
N GLY A 335 -7.24 4.60 27.44
CA GLY A 335 -8.21 3.75 28.16
C GLY A 335 -9.35 4.49 28.86
N THR A 336 -9.21 5.79 29.09
CA THR A 336 -10.22 6.63 29.76
C THR A 336 -11.19 7.30 28.79
N VAL A 337 -10.95 7.18 27.48
CA VAL A 337 -11.76 7.82 26.44
C VAL A 337 -12.81 6.84 25.95
N ILE A 338 -14.07 7.29 25.88
CA ILE A 338 -15.18 6.49 25.37
C ILE A 338 -15.80 7.25 24.20
N ALA A 339 -16.23 6.51 23.17
CA ALA A 339 -16.98 7.06 22.05
C ALA A 339 -18.40 6.46 22.01
N ARG A 340 -19.33 7.23 21.44
CA ARG A 340 -20.70 6.79 21.14
C ARG A 340 -21.19 7.42 19.84
N LEU A 341 -22.04 6.73 19.10
CA LEU A 341 -22.74 7.33 17.96
C LEU A 341 -23.83 8.29 18.44
N ALA A 342 -24.09 9.36 17.69
CA ALA A 342 -25.28 10.16 17.93
C ALA A 342 -26.52 9.32 17.59
N LYS A 343 -27.57 9.43 18.41
CA LYS A 343 -28.84 8.77 18.12
C LYS A 343 -29.54 9.51 16.99
N ALA A 344 -30.11 8.78 16.04
CA ALA A 344 -31.14 9.33 15.17
C ALA A 344 -32.29 9.83 16.06
N ALA A 345 -32.72 11.08 15.84
CA ALA A 345 -33.79 11.72 16.60
C ALA A 345 -35.16 11.17 16.21
#